data_AF-S5ZNX6-F1
#
_entry.id   AF-S5ZNX6-F1
#
_cell.length_a   1.000
_cell.length_b   1.000
_cell.length_c   1.000
_cell.angle_alpha   90.00
_cell.angle_beta   90.00
_cell.angle_gamma   90.00
#
_symmetry.space_group_name_H-M   'P 1'
#
loop_
_entity.id
_entity.type
_entity.pdbx_description
1 polymer ?
#
loop_
_entity_poly.entity_id
_entity_poly.type
_entity_poly.pdbx_seq_one_letter_code
_entity_poly.pdbx_strand_id
1 'polypeptide(L)'
;MKKKYKIIYLTDIVFIIGLYILNILSNKKAGVNHHVIFKSLKFINTYMKGYNFVLILSIITVCLIFSLYLFIKRLKQKKEIFDCILLIINLTVLIFLTVFASLQKSNVFYYTFITFSISAIVKMLINIIILTLNNYS
;
A
#
# COMPACT_ATOMS: atom_id res chain seq x y z
N MET A 1 -21.32 7.69 -10.84
CA MET A 1 -19.95 7.16 -10.68
C MET A 1 -19.05 8.05 -9.81
N LYS A 2 -19.02 9.39 -9.98
CA LYS A 2 -18.15 10.34 -9.22
C LYS A 2 -18.15 10.24 -7.67
N LYS A 3 -19.24 9.82 -7.01
CA LYS A 3 -19.32 9.72 -5.53
C LYS A 3 -18.60 8.50 -4.93
N LYS A 4 -18.55 7.36 -5.64
CA LYS A 4 -17.93 6.12 -5.11
C LYS A 4 -16.40 6.24 -5.02
N TYR A 5 -15.79 6.98 -5.94
CA TYR A 5 -14.34 7.21 -5.97
C TYR A 5 -13.84 8.14 -4.87
N LYS A 6 -14.67 9.10 -4.42
CA LYS A 6 -14.33 10.01 -3.30
C LYS A 6 -14.01 9.27 -2.01
N ILE A 7 -14.66 8.13 -1.75
CA ILE A 7 -14.47 7.36 -0.52
C ILE A 7 -13.07 6.73 -0.49
N ILE A 8 -12.57 6.27 -1.65
CA ILE A 8 -11.24 5.63 -1.75
C ILE A 8 -10.14 6.65 -1.42
N TYR A 9 -10.25 7.88 -1.91
CA TYR A 9 -9.27 8.93 -1.60
C TYR A 9 -9.28 9.32 -0.12
N LEU A 10 -10.47 9.34 0.49
CA LEU A 10 -10.63 9.56 1.92
C LEU A 10 -9.92 8.48 2.75
N THR A 11 -9.86 7.23 2.27
CA THR A 11 -9.14 6.17 3.00
C THR A 11 -7.63 6.43 3.08
N ASP A 12 -6.98 6.86 2.00
CA ASP A 12 -5.55 7.17 2.05
C ASP A 12 -5.25 8.34 2.98
N ILE A 13 -6.10 9.39 2.94
CA ILE A 13 -5.97 10.55 3.83
C ILE A 13 -6.12 10.12 5.30
N VAL A 14 -7.13 9.31 5.62
CA VAL A 14 -7.33 8.78 6.97
C VAL A 14 -6.16 7.91 7.41
N PHE A 15 -5.61 7.08 6.52
CA PHE A 15 -4.42 6.28 6.83
C PHE A 15 -3.19 7.15 7.10
N ILE A 16 -2.95 8.19 6.30
CA ILE A 16 -1.84 9.12 6.50
C ILE A 16 -2.00 9.86 7.84
N ILE A 17 -3.20 10.35 8.16
CA ILE A 17 -3.49 10.99 9.45
C ILE A 17 -3.26 10.01 10.61
N GLY A 18 -3.73 8.78 10.49
CA GLY A 18 -3.54 7.73 11.49
C GLY A 18 -2.06 7.42 11.73
N LEU A 19 -1.27 7.30 10.65
CA LEU A 19 0.18 7.10 10.74
C LEU A 19 0.89 8.29 11.38
N TYR A 20 0.46 9.51 11.07
CA TYR A 20 1.01 10.73 11.66
C TYR A 20 0.73 10.81 13.16
N ILE A 21 -0.52 10.54 13.58
CA ILE A 21 -0.90 10.47 15.01
C ILE A 21 -0.08 9.39 15.71
N LEU A 22 0.06 8.20 15.10
CA LEU A 22 0.82 7.10 15.68
C LEU A 22 2.31 7.45 15.80
N ASN A 23 2.87 8.20 14.86
CA ASN A 23 4.24 8.72 14.95
C ASN A 23 4.39 9.73 16.11
N ILE A 24 3.46 10.67 16.27
CA ILE A 24 3.46 11.60 17.41
C ILE A 24 3.36 10.85 18.74
N LEU A 25 2.43 9.90 18.84
CA LEU A 25 2.22 9.13 20.06
C LEU A 25 3.43 8.26 20.39
N SER A 26 4.11 7.71 19.38
CA SER A 26 5.35 6.95 19.56
C SER A 26 6.47 7.83 20.11
N ASN A 27 6.53 9.11 19.74
CA ASN A 27 7.53 10.04 20.30
C ASN A 27 7.16 10.57 21.70
N LYS A 28 5.86 10.66 22.03
CA LYS A 28 5.39 11.22 23.31
C LYS A 28 5.18 10.19 24.42
N LYS A 29 4.84 8.93 24.09
CA LYS A 29 4.49 7.89 25.05
C LYS A 29 5.41 6.68 24.90
N ALA A 30 6.25 6.44 25.90
CA ALA A 30 7.20 5.33 25.92
C ALA A 30 6.53 3.97 25.68
N GLY A 31 5.37 3.71 26.30
CA GLY A 31 4.64 2.45 26.08
C GLY A 31 4.17 2.24 24.64
N VAL A 32 3.74 3.30 23.96
CA VAL A 32 3.37 3.25 22.54
C VAL A 32 4.61 3.02 21.69
N ASN A 33 5.71 3.72 22.00
CA ASN A 33 6.98 3.55 21.30
C ASN A 33 7.48 2.10 21.36
N HIS A 34 7.53 1.52 22.57
CA HIS A 34 7.98 0.14 22.76
C HIS A 34 7.10 -0.85 22.00
N HIS A 35 5.77 -0.66 22.02
CA HIS A 35 4.87 -1.52 21.26
C HIS A 35 5.11 -1.42 19.75
N VAL A 36 5.22 -0.19 19.24
CA VAL A 36 5.38 0.09 17.81
C VAL A 36 6.72 -0.42 17.30
N ILE A 37 7.81 -0.17 18.03
CA ILE A 37 9.14 -0.71 17.74
C ILE A 37 9.12 -2.23 17.79
N PHE A 38 8.57 -2.83 18.86
CA PHE A 38 8.54 -4.29 19.01
C PHE A 38 7.81 -4.96 17.84
N LYS A 39 6.65 -4.44 17.45
CA LYS A 39 5.88 -4.94 16.30
C LYS A 39 6.66 -4.80 14.99
N SER A 40 7.27 -3.65 14.75
CA SER A 40 8.10 -3.40 13.56
C SER A 40 9.31 -4.33 13.50
N LEU A 41 10.05 -4.48 14.59
CA LEU A 41 11.21 -5.38 14.65
C LEU A 41 10.81 -6.84 14.46
N LYS A 42 9.73 -7.30 15.09
CA LYS A 42 9.22 -8.65 14.92
C LYS A 42 8.86 -8.90 13.45
N PHE A 43 8.12 -7.97 12.84
CA PHE A 43 7.72 -8.08 11.43
C PHE A 43 8.92 -8.10 10.48
N ILE A 44 9.89 -7.20 10.67
CA ILE A 44 11.12 -7.16 9.84
C ILE A 44 11.89 -8.47 9.96
N ASN A 45 12.08 -8.97 11.18
CA ASN A 45 12.84 -10.20 11.40
C ASN A 45 12.16 -11.45 10.84
N THR A 46 10.82 -11.50 10.86
CA THR A 46 10.06 -12.66 10.37
C THR A 46 9.84 -12.62 8.85
N TYR A 47 9.52 -11.46 8.29
CA TYR A 47 9.02 -11.35 6.90
C TYR A 47 9.98 -10.63 5.95
N MET A 48 10.81 -9.71 6.44
CA MET A 48 11.72 -8.91 5.60
C MET A 48 13.14 -9.49 5.54
N LYS A 49 13.27 -10.82 5.68
CA LYS A 49 14.56 -11.54 5.61
C LYS A 49 14.45 -12.83 4.80
N GLY A 50 15.57 -13.23 4.20
CA GLY A 50 15.73 -14.51 3.50
C GLY A 50 14.70 -14.71 2.38
N TYR A 51 14.15 -15.92 2.31
CA TYR A 51 13.17 -16.30 1.29
C TYR A 51 11.88 -15.46 1.34
N ASN A 52 11.40 -15.10 2.54
CA ASN A 52 10.17 -14.33 2.70
C ASN A 52 10.27 -12.93 2.07
N PHE A 53 11.45 -12.30 2.16
CA PHE A 53 11.70 -11.02 1.52
C PHE A 53 11.54 -11.11 0.00
N VAL A 54 12.17 -12.11 -0.62
CA VAL A 54 12.13 -12.31 -2.08
C VAL A 54 10.70 -12.61 -2.53
N LEU A 55 9.96 -13.42 -1.75
CA LEU A 55 8.58 -13.76 -2.03
C LEU A 55 7.65 -12.54 -1.95
N ILE A 56 7.76 -11.71 -0.90
CA ILE A 56 6.94 -10.49 -0.77
C ILE A 56 7.27 -9.52 -1.91
N LEU A 57 8.56 -9.31 -2.20
CA LEU A 57 8.99 -8.41 -3.27
C LEU A 57 8.49 -8.88 -4.64
N SER A 58 8.54 -10.19 -4.92
CA SER A 58 8.06 -10.74 -6.19
C SER A 58 6.55 -10.57 -6.34
N ILE A 59 5.76 -10.81 -5.29
CA ILE A 59 4.31 -10.58 -5.30
C ILE A 59 4.00 -9.11 -5.60
N ILE A 60 4.63 -8.17 -4.89
CA ILE A 60 4.39 -6.73 -5.10
C ILE A 60 4.79 -6.32 -6.53
N THR A 61 5.89 -6.86 -7.05
CA THR A 61 6.36 -6.56 -8.40
C THR A 61 5.39 -7.09 -9.48
N VAL A 62 4.87 -8.29 -9.31
CA VAL A 62 3.84 -8.86 -10.21
C VAL A 62 2.57 -8.00 -10.16
N CYS A 63 2.11 -7.60 -8.97
CA CYS A 63 0.99 -6.68 -8.82
C CYS A 63 1.24 -5.34 -9.54
N LEU A 64 2.46 -4.81 -9.46
CA LEU A 64 2.82 -3.56 -10.13
C LEU A 64 2.78 -3.70 -11.66
N ILE A 65 3.36 -4.75 -12.21
CA ILE A 65 3.32 -5.03 -13.65
C ILE A 65 1.86 -5.16 -14.12
N PHE A 66 1.04 -5.90 -13.38
CA PHE A 66 -0.39 -6.03 -13.69
C PHE A 66 -1.11 -4.68 -13.63
N SER A 67 -0.82 -3.85 -12.63
CA SER A 67 -1.41 -2.51 -12.50
C SER A 67 -1.02 -1.57 -13.66
N LEU A 68 0.21 -1.66 -14.16
CA LEU A 68 0.68 -0.91 -15.33
C LEU A 68 -0.02 -1.37 -16.60
N TYR A 69 -0.21 -2.68 -16.77
CA TYR A 69 -1.00 -3.22 -17.87
C TYR A 69 -2.44 -2.68 -17.85
N LEU A 70 -3.10 -2.68 -16.69
CA LEU A 70 -4.43 -2.12 -16.52
C LEU A 70 -4.48 -0.61 -16.83
N PHE A 71 -3.46 0.13 -16.39
CA PHE A 71 -3.34 1.56 -16.66
C PHE A 71 -3.27 1.85 -18.17
N ILE A 72 -2.39 1.16 -18.91
CA ILE A 72 -2.26 1.31 -20.36
C ILE A 72 -3.58 0.99 -21.07
N LYS A 73 -4.25 -0.09 -20.66
CA LYS A 73 -5.56 -0.48 -21.23
C LYS A 73 -6.62 0.60 -21.03
N ARG A 74 -6.70 1.19 -19.83
CA ARG A 74 -7.67 2.28 -19.54
C ARG A 74 -7.35 3.58 -20.27
N LEU A 75 -6.07 3.89 -20.44
CA LEU A 75 -5.62 5.06 -21.18
C LEU A 75 -6.07 5.00 -22.64
N LYS A 76 -5.95 3.82 -23.28
CA LYS A 76 -6.49 3.57 -24.63
C LYS A 76 -8.01 3.73 -24.71
N GLN A 77 -8.73 3.37 -23.65
CA GLN A 77 -10.19 3.47 -23.59
C GLN A 77 -10.71 4.86 -23.16
N LYS A 78 -9.83 5.86 -22.91
CA LYS A 78 -10.17 7.20 -22.38
C LYS A 78 -11.03 7.15 -21.11
N LYS A 79 -10.85 6.11 -20.27
CA LYS A 79 -11.58 5.95 -19.01
C LYS A 79 -10.84 6.62 -17.85
N GLU A 80 -11.49 6.71 -16.69
CA GLU A 80 -10.88 7.25 -15.46
C GLU A 80 -9.62 6.44 -15.06
N ILE A 81 -8.46 7.11 -15.06
CA ILE A 81 -7.14 6.51 -14.78
C ILE A 81 -6.61 6.79 -13.37
N PHE A 82 -7.23 7.71 -12.64
CA PHE A 82 -6.69 8.23 -11.38
C PHE A 82 -6.52 7.14 -10.30
N ASP A 83 -7.46 6.20 -10.20
CA ASP A 83 -7.35 5.08 -9.25
C ASP A 83 -6.22 4.10 -9.60
N CYS A 84 -5.90 3.95 -10.89
CA CYS A 84 -4.76 3.16 -11.32
C CYS A 84 -3.45 3.87 -10.97
N ILE A 85 -3.37 5.20 -11.12
CA ILE A 85 -2.20 5.99 -10.72
C ILE A 85 -1.96 5.86 -9.22
N LEU A 86 -3.00 6.02 -8.40
CA LEU A 86 -2.90 5.86 -6.94
C LEU A 86 -2.52 4.44 -6.52
N LEU A 87 -3.00 3.42 -7.24
CA LEU A 87 -2.58 2.04 -6.99
C LEU A 87 -1.09 1.85 -7.31
N ILE A 88 -0.62 2.39 -8.45
CA ILE A 88 0.79 2.34 -8.83
C ILE A 88 1.66 3.04 -7.77
N ILE A 89 1.26 4.23 -7.30
CA ILE A 89 1.96 4.96 -6.23
C ILE A 89 2.02 4.14 -4.94
N ASN A 90 0.92 3.50 -4.54
CA ASN A 90 0.93 2.67 -3.33
C ASN A 90 1.85 1.45 -3.48
N LEU A 91 1.84 0.81 -4.64
CA LEU A 91 2.71 -0.34 -4.91
C LEU A 91 4.18 0.06 -4.98
N THR A 92 4.53 1.20 -5.58
CA THR A 92 5.90 1.71 -5.58
C THR A 92 6.38 2.07 -4.17
N VAL A 93 5.51 2.69 -3.35
CA VAL A 93 5.80 2.94 -1.93
C VAL A 93 6.04 1.62 -1.18
N LEU A 94 5.24 0.58 -1.44
CA LEU A 94 5.47 -0.75 -0.82
C LEU A 94 6.79 -1.38 -1.23
N ILE A 95 7.20 -1.27 -2.51
CA ILE A 95 8.53 -1.72 -2.96
C ILE A 95 9.60 -0.96 -2.20
N PHE A 96 9.51 0.38 -2.14
CA PHE A 96 10.48 1.20 -1.42
C PHE A 96 10.56 0.81 0.05
N LEU A 97 9.41 0.65 0.73
CA LEU A 97 9.35 0.21 2.12
C LEU A 97 10.01 -1.16 2.31
N THR A 98 9.74 -2.13 1.43
CA THR A 98 10.32 -3.47 1.49
C THR A 98 11.84 -3.43 1.36
N VAL A 99 12.36 -2.66 0.40
CA VAL A 99 13.80 -2.51 0.18
C VAL A 99 14.45 -1.74 1.34
N PHE A 100 13.83 -0.64 1.78
CA PHE A 100 14.35 0.22 2.84
C PHE A 100 14.36 -0.47 4.20
N ALA A 101 13.42 -1.37 4.47
CA ALA A 101 13.40 -2.19 5.68
C ALA A 101 14.63 -3.10 5.81
N SER A 102 15.22 -3.50 4.68
CA SER A 102 16.45 -4.29 4.69
C SER A 102 17.69 -3.45 5.03
N LEU A 103 17.62 -2.13 4.79
CA LEU A 103 18.72 -1.18 5.00
C LEU A 103 18.65 -0.45 6.36
N GLN A 104 17.44 -0.10 6.84
CA GLN A 104 17.23 0.65 8.08
C GLN A 104 15.98 0.20 8.84
N LYS A 105 16.08 0.19 10.18
CA LYS A 105 14.96 -0.11 11.09
C LYS A 105 14.15 1.16 11.34
N SER A 106 13.02 1.32 10.65
CA SER A 106 12.04 2.36 10.95
C SER A 106 11.07 1.90 12.06
N ASN A 107 10.81 2.77 13.04
CA ASN A 107 9.96 2.45 14.20
C ASN A 107 8.52 2.15 13.79
N VAL A 108 7.98 2.87 12.80
CA VAL A 108 6.56 2.76 12.39
C VAL A 108 6.37 1.82 11.19
N PHE A 109 7.41 1.08 10.80
CA PHE A 109 7.45 0.26 9.59
C PHE A 109 6.27 -0.71 9.45
N TYR A 110 5.93 -1.43 10.51
CA TYR A 110 4.82 -2.40 10.46
C TYR A 110 3.49 -1.75 10.09
N TYR A 111 3.18 -0.60 10.70
CA TYR A 111 1.91 0.09 10.48
C TYR A 111 1.88 0.79 9.12
N THR A 112 2.99 1.38 8.67
CA THR A 112 3.07 1.95 7.32
C THR A 112 2.90 0.85 6.27
N PHE A 113 3.61 -0.28 6.41
CA PHE A 113 3.52 -1.38 5.46
C PHE A 113 2.10 -1.96 5.35
N ILE A 114 1.44 -2.20 6.49
CA ILE A 114 0.08 -2.73 6.49
C ILE A 114 -0.93 -1.76 5.89
N THR A 115 -0.86 -0.47 6.23
CA THR A 115 -1.82 0.53 5.74
C THR A 115 -1.75 0.67 4.23
N PHE A 116 -0.54 0.74 3.65
CA PHE A 116 -0.36 0.78 2.20
C PHE A 116 -0.77 -0.55 1.53
N SER A 117 -0.51 -1.69 2.17
CA SER A 117 -0.92 -3.01 1.66
C SER A 117 -2.44 -3.15 1.58
N ILE A 118 -3.16 -2.77 2.65
CA ILE A 118 -4.63 -2.79 2.67
C ILE A 118 -5.19 -1.84 1.60
N SER A 119 -4.67 -0.61 1.52
CA SER A 119 -5.12 0.35 0.50
C SER A 119 -4.87 -0.17 -0.93
N ALA A 120 -3.71 -0.79 -1.19
CA ALA A 120 -3.40 -1.39 -2.48
C ALA A 120 -4.38 -2.52 -2.84
N ILE A 121 -4.70 -3.43 -1.90
CA ILE A 121 -5.64 -4.53 -2.13
C ILE A 121 -7.04 -3.99 -2.47
N VAL A 122 -7.54 -3.03 -1.68
CA VAL A 122 -8.86 -2.42 -1.91
C VAL A 122 -8.94 -1.78 -3.30
N LYS A 123 -7.93 -0.98 -3.66
CA LYS A 123 -7.86 -0.34 -4.99
C LYS A 123 -7.72 -1.34 -6.12
N MET A 124 -6.98 -2.43 -5.92
CA MET A 124 -6.83 -3.48 -6.93
C MET A 124 -8.15 -4.19 -7.19
N LEU A 125 -8.90 -4.55 -6.13
CA LEU A 125 -10.23 -5.16 -6.24
C LEU A 125 -11.21 -4.24 -6.97
N ILE A 126 -11.24 -2.96 -6.60
CA ILE A 126 -12.10 -1.97 -7.26
C ILE A 126 -11.73 -1.83 -8.74
N ASN A 127 -10.44 -1.80 -9.06
CA ASN A 127 -9.99 -1.70 -10.45
C ASN A 127 -10.38 -2.92 -11.30
N ILE A 128 -10.38 -4.12 -10.71
CA ILE A 128 -10.86 -5.35 -11.35
C ILE A 128 -12.37 -5.31 -11.55
N ILE A 129 -13.15 -4.95 -10.52
CA ILE A 129 -14.62 -4.85 -10.61
C ILE A 129 -15.04 -3.88 -11.71
N ILE A 130 -14.42 -2.69 -11.76
CA ILE A 130 -14.70 -1.69 -12.80
C ILE A 130 -14.36 -2.24 -14.19
N LEU A 131 -13.29 -3.01 -14.34
CA LEU A 131 -12.92 -3.61 -15.61
C LEU A 131 -13.95 -4.66 -16.05
N THR A 132 -14.40 -5.51 -15.13
CA THR A 132 -15.43 -6.53 -15.43
C THR A 132 -16.73 -5.88 -15.87
N LEU A 133 -17.26 -4.92 -15.12
CA LEU A 133 -18.51 -4.21 -15.46
C LEU A 133 -18.45 -3.55 -16.84
N ASN A 134 -17.28 -3.02 -17.21
CA ASN A 134 -17.05 -2.35 -18.49
C ASN A 134 -16.94 -3.28 -19.70
N ASN A 135 -16.70 -4.58 -19.50
CA ASN A 135 -16.66 -5.56 -20.59
C ASN A 135 -18.03 -6.17 -20.88
N TYR A 136 -19.01 -6.00 -19.98
CA TYR A 136 -20.38 -6.51 -20.11
C TYR A 136 -21.40 -5.41 -20.50
N SER A 137 -20.93 -4.21 -20.82
CA SER A 137 -21.73 -3.05 -21.27
C SER A 137 -21.30 -2.62 -22.67
#